data_AF-A0AAW5FS46-F1
#
_entry.id   AF-A0AAW5FS46-F1
#
_cell.length_a   1.000
_cell.length_b   1.000
_cell.length_c   1.000
_cell.angle_alpha   90.00
_cell.angle_beta   90.00
_cell.angle_gamma   90.00
#
_symmetry.space_group_name_H-M   'P 1'
#
loop_
_entity.id
_entity.type
_entity.pdbx_description
1 polymer ?
#
loop_
_entity_poly.entity_id
_entity_poly.type
_entity_poly.pdbx_seq_one_letter_code
_entity_poly.pdbx_strand_id
1 'polypeptide(L)'
;MKWMLVVLVGGMTPVNTDLVFDKFADCLAAEEQMRKHYTDAFEAWDRWAAANIERRREYSKVRDLQAKRLLSNIGTCVPHAGGAPAALQQQSNPTPPQTPQAAPMPQPSPKT
;
A
#
# COMPACT_ATOMS: atom_id res chain seq x y z
N MET A 1 -16.19 10.03 -16.25
CA MET A 1 -14.83 9.76 -15.75
C MET A 1 -14.92 8.55 -14.83
N LYS A 2 -14.06 7.55 -14.99
CA LYS A 2 -14.07 6.37 -14.12
C LYS A 2 -13.19 6.61 -12.90
N TRP A 3 -13.49 5.93 -11.80
CA TRP A 3 -12.78 5.97 -10.53
C TRP A 3 -12.31 4.57 -10.17
N MET A 4 -11.17 4.45 -9.51
CA MET A 4 -10.62 3.17 -9.09
C MET A 4 -10.28 3.23 -7.61
N LEU A 5 -10.62 2.18 -6.87
CA LEU A 5 -10.21 2.04 -5.48
C LEU A 5 -8.79 1.47 -5.42
N VAL A 6 -7.88 2.18 -4.77
CA VAL A 6 -6.51 1.73 -4.50
C VAL A 6 -6.34 1.55 -3.01
N VAL A 7 -5.61 0.52 -2.58
CA VAL A 7 -5.37 0.26 -1.15
C VAL A 7 -3.92 0.55 -0.82
N LEU A 8 -3.69 1.46 0.12
CA LEU A 8 -2.40 1.74 0.72
C LEU A 8 -2.14 0.75 1.85
N VAL A 9 -1.40 -0.32 1.57
CA VAL A 9 -0.99 -1.31 2.56
C VAL A 9 0.08 -0.72 3.46
N GLY A 10 -0.12 -0.83 4.77
CA GLY A 10 0.79 -0.26 5.77
C GLY A 10 0.94 1.28 5.66
N GLY A 11 -0.04 1.95 5.06
CA GLY A 11 -0.08 3.40 4.90
C GLY A 11 0.83 3.98 3.81
N MET A 12 1.57 3.15 3.07
CA MET A 12 2.55 3.63 2.09
C MET A 12 2.55 2.91 0.75
N THR A 13 2.28 1.61 0.72
CA THR A 13 2.44 0.80 -0.51
C THR A 13 1.10 0.72 -1.23
N PRO A 14 0.93 1.38 -2.38
CA PRO A 14 -0.33 1.34 -3.08
C PRO A 14 -0.49 0.01 -3.82
N VAL A 15 -1.66 -0.60 -3.69
CA VAL A 15 -2.06 -1.86 -4.31
C VAL A 15 -3.33 -1.60 -5.11
N ASN A 16 -3.29 -1.95 -6.40
CA ASN A 16 -4.47 -1.86 -7.25
C ASN A 16 -5.48 -2.95 -6.86
N THR A 17 -6.73 -2.58 -6.64
CA THR A 17 -7.81 -3.53 -6.34
C THR A 17 -8.60 -3.96 -7.58
N ASP A 18 -8.36 -3.33 -8.73
CA ASP A 18 -9.11 -3.48 -9.98
C ASP A 18 -10.62 -3.14 -9.86
N LEU A 19 -11.04 -2.58 -8.73
CA LEU A 19 -12.41 -2.10 -8.52
C LEU A 19 -12.59 -0.74 -9.18
N VAL A 20 -13.25 -0.74 -10.33
CA VAL A 20 -13.52 0.46 -11.13
C VAL A 20 -15.00 0.84 -11.05
N PHE A 21 -15.27 2.10 -10.74
CA PHE A 21 -16.60 2.69 -10.55
C PHE A 21 -16.85 3.82 -11.55
N ASP A 22 -18.08 3.95 -12.04
CA ASP A 22 -18.46 5.04 -12.94
C ASP A 22 -18.73 6.35 -12.19
N LYS A 23 -19.12 6.27 -10.91
CA LYS A 23 -19.39 7.42 -10.05
C LYS A 23 -18.40 7.47 -8.90
N PHE A 24 -17.98 8.68 -8.55
CA PHE A 24 -17.12 8.92 -7.39
C PHE A 24 -17.79 8.48 -6.07
N ALA A 25 -19.09 8.73 -5.94
CA ALA A 25 -19.86 8.34 -4.76
C ALA A 25 -19.86 6.83 -4.51
N ASP A 26 -19.93 6.02 -5.58
CA ASP A 26 -19.90 4.55 -5.45
C ASP A 26 -18.51 4.06 -5.01
N CYS A 27 -17.45 4.71 -5.50
CA CYS A 27 -16.09 4.44 -5.03
C CYS A 27 -15.90 4.80 -3.55
N LEU A 28 -16.41 5.97 -3.11
CA LEU A 28 -16.35 6.37 -1.70
C LEU A 28 -17.16 5.43 -0.79
N ALA A 29 -18.32 4.94 -1.25
CA ALA A 29 -19.08 3.95 -0.51
C ALA A 29 -18.31 2.63 -0.34
N ALA A 30 -17.58 2.21 -1.38
CA ALA A 30 -16.69 1.04 -1.30
C ALA A 30 -15.50 1.28 -0.36
N GLU A 31 -14.91 2.47 -0.37
CA GLU A 31 -13.85 2.86 0.57
C GLU A 31 -14.35 2.81 2.02
N GLU A 32 -15.52 3.39 2.30
CA GLU A 32 -16.19 3.38 3.60
C GLU A 32 -16.46 1.94 4.07
N GLN A 33 -16.98 1.10 3.18
CA GLN A 33 -17.24 -0.31 3.47
C GLN A 33 -15.95 -1.07 3.81
N MET A 34 -14.88 -0.81 3.08
CA MET A 34 -13.58 -1.42 3.33
C MET A 34 -13.02 -0.98 4.69
N ARG A 35 -13.07 0.32 4.99
CA ARG A 35 -12.65 0.87 6.30
C ARG A 35 -13.43 0.20 7.42
N LYS A 36 -14.75 0.12 7.28
CA LYS A 36 -15.62 -0.55 8.26
C LYS A 36 -15.23 -2.00 8.46
N HIS A 37 -14.94 -2.75 7.39
CA HIS A 37 -14.55 -4.15 7.49
C HIS A 37 -13.27 -4.34 8.33
N TYR A 38 -12.25 -3.50 8.13
CA TYR A 38 -11.02 -3.57 8.93
C TYR A 38 -11.24 -3.15 10.39
N THR A 39 -12.07 -2.13 10.65
CA THR A 39 -12.46 -1.74 12.01
C THR A 39 -13.20 -2.87 12.73
N ASP A 40 -14.22 -3.44 12.11
CA ASP A 40 -15.03 -4.53 12.68
C ASP A 40 -14.16 -5.75 12.99
N ALA A 41 -13.23 -6.10 12.09
CA ALA A 41 -12.28 -7.19 12.30
C ALA A 41 -11.33 -6.91 13.48
N PHE A 42 -10.83 -5.67 13.59
CA PHE A 42 -9.99 -5.27 14.72
C PHE A 42 -10.76 -5.32 16.03
N GLU A 43 -11.98 -4.79 16.10
CA GLU A 43 -12.81 -4.80 17.32
C GLU A 43 -13.23 -6.21 17.74
N ALA A 44 -13.55 -7.09 16.79
CA ALA A 44 -13.83 -8.50 17.07
C ALA A 44 -12.60 -9.18 17.68
N TRP A 45 -11.42 -8.95 17.09
CA TRP A 45 -10.16 -9.46 17.61
C TRP A 45 -9.82 -8.85 18.98
N ASP A 46 -10.01 -7.55 19.19
CA ASP A 46 -9.68 -6.84 20.42
C ASP A 46 -10.54 -7.32 21.59
N ARG A 47 -11.83 -7.56 21.36
CA ARG A 47 -12.75 -8.16 22.36
C ARG A 47 -12.32 -9.56 22.77
N TRP A 48 -11.94 -10.40 21.80
CA TRP A 48 -11.40 -11.73 22.10
C TRP A 48 -10.07 -11.63 22.87
N ALA A 49 -9.16 -10.78 22.42
CA ALA A 49 -7.86 -10.59 23.04
C ALA A 49 -7.97 -10.07 24.48
N ALA A 50 -8.90 -9.14 24.74
CA ALA A 50 -9.15 -8.63 26.09
C ALA A 50 -9.67 -9.71 27.05
N ALA A 51 -10.38 -10.73 26.56
CA ALA A 51 -10.88 -11.85 27.35
C ALA A 51 -9.85 -12.98 27.52
N ASN A 52 -8.92 -13.13 26.57
CA ASN A 52 -8.02 -14.29 26.49
C ASN A 52 -6.55 -13.99 26.83
N ILE A 53 -6.11 -12.74 26.86
CA ILE A 53 -4.72 -12.36 27.15
C ILE A 53 -4.62 -11.82 28.58
N GLU A 54 -4.23 -12.70 29.52
CA GLU A 54 -4.14 -12.38 30.95
C GLU A 54 -3.10 -11.29 31.26
N ARG A 55 -2.00 -11.26 30.51
CA ARG A 55 -0.87 -10.38 30.80
C ARG A 55 -1.05 -9.04 30.09
N ARG A 56 -1.44 -8.01 30.85
CA ARG A 56 -1.74 -6.67 30.32
C ARG A 56 -0.64 -6.06 29.45
N ARG A 57 0.64 -6.26 29.77
CA ARG A 57 1.77 -5.79 28.95
C ARG A 57 1.87 -6.47 27.60
N GLU A 58 1.54 -7.76 27.52
CA GLU A 58 1.57 -8.51 26.27
C GLU A 58 0.38 -8.12 25.41
N TYR A 59 -0.81 -7.99 26.02
CA TYR A 59 -2.01 -7.48 25.38
C TYR A 59 -1.78 -6.14 24.68
N SER A 60 -1.20 -5.14 25.36
CA SER A 60 -0.92 -3.84 24.74
C SER A 60 -0.01 -3.96 23.51
N LYS A 61 1.07 -4.74 23.60
CA LYS A 61 1.99 -4.95 22.48
C LYS A 61 1.33 -5.63 21.29
N VAL A 62 0.56 -6.70 21.51
CA VAL A 62 -0.13 -7.39 20.40
C VAL A 62 -1.26 -6.54 19.83
N ARG A 63 -1.91 -5.71 20.64
CA ARG A 63 -2.93 -4.77 20.19
C ARG A 63 -2.34 -3.73 19.25
N ASP A 64 -1.18 -3.16 19.59
CA ASP A 64 -0.50 -2.21 18.70
C ASP A 64 -0.10 -2.85 17.36
N LEU A 65 0.41 -4.09 17.39
CA LEU A 65 0.76 -4.83 16.17
C LEU A 65 -0.47 -5.11 15.29
N GLN A 66 -1.58 -5.52 15.90
CA GLN A 66 -2.81 -5.83 15.17
C GLN A 66 -3.52 -4.57 14.68
N ALA A 67 -3.48 -3.48 15.45
CA ALA A 67 -3.95 -2.17 15.01
C ALA A 67 -3.15 -1.71 13.79
N LYS A 68 -1.82 -1.83 13.82
CA LYS A 68 -0.97 -1.49 12.67
C LYS A 68 -1.25 -2.38 11.46
N ARG A 69 -1.54 -3.66 11.67
CA ARG A 69 -1.82 -4.59 10.57
C ARG A 69 -3.17 -4.34 9.90
N LEU A 70 -4.22 -4.09 10.69
CA LEU A 70 -5.59 -3.99 10.17
C LEU A 70 -5.97 -2.55 9.84
N LEU A 71 -5.60 -1.59 10.68
CA LEU A 71 -6.04 -0.19 10.56
C LEU A 71 -5.10 0.69 9.74
N SER A 72 -3.86 0.25 9.45
CA SER A 72 -2.98 0.99 8.54
C SER A 72 -3.27 0.75 7.06
N ASN A 73 -4.21 -0.14 6.72
CA ASN A 73 -4.65 -0.31 5.34
C ASN A 73 -5.73 0.73 5.04
N ILE A 74 -5.47 1.64 4.12
CA ILE A 74 -6.37 2.74 3.79
C ILE A 74 -6.76 2.65 2.32
N GLY A 75 -8.04 2.78 2.03
CA GLY A 75 -8.56 2.83 0.66
C GLY A 75 -8.54 4.27 0.16
N THR A 76 -8.29 4.46 -1.12
CA THR A 76 -8.36 5.78 -1.75
C THR A 76 -8.91 5.67 -3.16
N CYS A 77 -9.87 6.54 -3.46
CA CYS A 77 -10.47 6.66 -4.79
C CYS A 77 -9.64 7.57 -5.69
N VAL A 78 -9.07 6.99 -6.75
CA VAL A 78 -8.27 7.71 -7.75
C VAL A 78 -8.98 7.76 -9.10
N PRO A 79 -8.83 8.84 -9.89
CA PRO A 79 -9.34 8.87 -11.26
C PRO A 79 -8.67 7.79 -12.13
N HIS A 80 -9.47 7.02 -12.88
CA HIS A 80 -9.02 6.01 -13.82
C HIS A 80 -9.34 6.46 -15.26
N ALA A 81 -8.34 7.01 -15.95
CA ALA A 81 -8.45 7.27 -17.38
C ALA A 81 -8.28 5.94 -18.13
N GLY A 82 -9.29 5.49 -18.87
CA GLY A 82 -9.35 4.17 -19.51
C GLY A 82 -8.38 3.98 -20.69
N GLY A 83 -7.07 4.08 -20.44
CA GLY A 83 -6.05 3.99 -21.49
C GLY A 83 -4.61 4.02 -20.97
N ALA A 84 -4.31 3.33 -19.89
CA ALA A 84 -2.99 2.82 -19.50
C ALA A 84 -3.14 2.20 -18.11
N PRO A 85 -2.45 1.10 -17.76
CA PRO A 85 -2.27 0.77 -16.36
C PRO A 85 -1.64 1.99 -15.72
N ALA A 86 -2.36 2.64 -14.80
CA ALA A 86 -1.76 3.62 -13.92
C ALA A 86 -0.75 2.86 -13.08
N ALA A 87 0.48 2.74 -13.60
CA ALA A 87 1.64 2.60 -12.77
C ALA A 87 1.57 3.83 -11.86
N LEU A 88 1.08 3.61 -10.64
CA LEU A 88 1.33 4.51 -9.53
C LEU A 88 2.82 4.78 -9.61
N GLN A 89 3.19 6.01 -10.02
CA GLN A 89 4.58 6.37 -10.16
C GLN A 89 5.20 6.14 -8.80
N GLN A 90 5.95 5.05 -8.71
CA GLN A 90 6.99 4.89 -7.73
C GLN A 90 7.80 6.18 -7.83
N GLN A 91 7.68 7.00 -6.79
CA GLN A 91 8.28 8.32 -6.68
C GLN A 91 9.67 8.26 -7.32
N SER A 92 9.80 8.87 -8.50
CA SER A 92 11.03 8.83 -9.26
C SER A 92 12.08 9.52 -8.41
N ASN A 93 12.97 8.73 -7.82
CA ASN A 93 14.24 9.22 -7.31
C ASN A 93 14.88 10.06 -8.43
N PRO A 94 15.30 11.30 -8.19
CA PRO A 94 15.99 12.07 -9.22
C PRO A 94 17.32 11.38 -9.50
N THR A 95 17.40 10.66 -10.62
CA THR A 95 18.65 10.16 -11.18
C THR A 95 19.53 11.37 -11.52
N PRO A 96 20.74 11.51 -10.97
CA PRO A 96 21.66 12.56 -11.42
C PRO A 96 22.03 12.32 -12.90
N PRO A 97 22.18 13.38 -13.71
CA PRO A 97 22.44 13.26 -15.14
C PRO A 97 23.75 12.52 -15.41
N GLN A 98 23.66 11.42 -16.15
CA GLN A 98 24.82 10.71 -16.68
C GLN A 98 25.45 11.57 -17.78
N THR A 99 26.72 11.93 -17.60
CA THR A 99 27.56 12.55 -18.62
C THR A 99 27.87 11.57 -19.76
N PRO A 100 28.04 12.04 -21.01
CA PRO A 100 28.21 11.18 -22.16
C PRO A 100 29.51 10.34 -22.11
N GLN A 101 29.37 9.09 -22.55
CA GLN A 101 30.39 8.04 -22.66
C GLN A 101 31.70 8.52 -23.30
N ALA A 102 32.82 8.24 -22.62
CA ALA A 102 34.14 8.13 -23.23
C ALA A 102 34.40 6.68 -23.68
N ALA A 103 35.09 6.54 -24.81
CA ALA A 103 35.36 5.33 -25.58
C ALA A 103 35.98 4.14 -24.80
N PRO A 104 35.87 2.89 -25.29
CA PRO A 104 36.39 1.71 -24.60
C PRO A 104 37.92 1.64 -24.69
N MET A 105 38.59 1.53 -23.54
CA MET A 105 40.02 1.16 -23.47
C MET A 105 40.18 -0.37 -23.40
N PRO A 106 41.20 -0.96 -24.07
CA PRO A 106 41.38 -2.40 -24.16
C PRO A 106 41.91 -3.05 -22.87
N GLN A 107 41.36 -4.21 -22.56
CA GLN A 107 41.78 -5.16 -21.51
C GLN A 107 43.25 -5.58 -21.63
N PRO A 108 43.99 -5.73 -20.51
CA PRO A 108 45.17 -6.57 -20.46
C PRO A 108 44.80 -8.02 -20.07
N SER A 109 45.29 -8.98 -20.86
CA SER A 109 45.17 -10.43 -20.65
C SER A 109 45.97 -10.92 -19.42
N PRO A 110 45.58 -12.04 -18.80
CA PRO A 110 46.30 -12.61 -17.67
C PRO A 110 47.57 -13.33 -18.15
N LYS A 111 48.69 -13.10 -17.46
CA LYS A 111 49.92 -13.88 -17.66
C LYS A 111 50.11 -14.84 -16.49
N THR A 112 50.51 -16.04 -16.88
CA THR A 112 50.84 -17.25 -16.09
C THR A 112 51.92 -17.00 -15.05
#